data_AF-A0A4Z1TAQ5-F1
#
_entry.id   AF-A0A4Z1TAQ5-F1
#
_cell.length_a   1.000
_cell.length_b   1.000
_cell.length_c   1.000
_cell.angle_alpha   90.00
_cell.angle_beta   90.00
_cell.angle_gamma   90.00
#
_symmetry.space_group_name_H-M   'P 1'
#
loop_
_entity.id
_entity.type
_entity.pdbx_description
1 polymer ?
#
loop_
_entity_poly.entity_id
_entity_poly.type
_entity_poly.pdbx_seq_one_letter_code
_entity_poly.pdbx_strand_id
1 'polypeptide(L)'
;MTSFSVYFNGVRHIVEAPLDGTVGQLCDAIGRHVNVPGKALCIVADCYFGSLLHDSPLKSYGIVETTSFYAIGSRAMAAVKPAAGEVAQIDEYAHEDSEGDNELKLSGIENLGNTCFFGAAIQVLFATERLRTVILSMLPTTRLGRLDHYIRMLVTVFESLATPPTTVNPIAFLNEFKLLHREMVELLPYGGYKQQDSQEALAYLLQDLAEAIPVSVLRATNAVTRDVLEFLELQSAIVTSLDSLEPRVMREGLGLNVIDSIYMFGLNYYHGTIGDTPVSTDMKYFLTLDITNAAVSLMDAIEQEFNEGKVQLDDMEVKRITRFALLPPVLYVHLKRFMWSEESQNRLKINRKVTFPMTLDLYQFCTETLKQGIDTDEDMGPSTYELTGILAHKGFSADSGHYVSYTRIPGAKNRWALLNDALAHEVSVDEIDKLAGGSPTFVAYVLVYTRNETKGCTS
;
A
#
# COMPACT_ATOMS: atom_id res chain seq x y z
N MET A 1 -14.77 -24.72 -31.20
CA MET A 1 -14.75 -23.31 -30.80
C MET A 1 -15.49 -23.21 -29.48
N THR A 2 -14.87 -22.59 -28.49
CA THR A 2 -15.42 -22.38 -27.14
C THR A 2 -15.68 -20.89 -26.98
N SER A 3 -16.82 -20.52 -26.42
CA SER A 3 -17.17 -19.13 -26.15
C SER A 3 -16.61 -18.70 -24.81
N PHE A 4 -15.57 -17.87 -24.83
CA PHE A 4 -14.96 -17.34 -23.62
C PHE A 4 -15.54 -15.96 -23.27
N SER A 5 -15.65 -15.69 -21.97
CA SER A 5 -15.93 -14.33 -21.49
C SER A 5 -14.62 -13.55 -21.42
N VAL A 6 -14.51 -12.48 -22.19
CA VAL A 6 -13.32 -11.63 -22.24
C VAL A 6 -13.70 -10.21 -21.85
N TYR A 7 -13.04 -9.64 -20.86
CA TYR A 7 -13.23 -8.27 -20.46
C TYR A 7 -12.13 -7.40 -21.04
N PHE A 8 -12.49 -6.35 -21.78
CA PHE A 8 -11.57 -5.35 -22.33
C PHE A 8 -12.07 -3.96 -21.93
N ASN A 9 -11.21 -3.16 -21.28
CA ASN A 9 -11.59 -1.86 -20.70
C ASN A 9 -12.87 -1.90 -19.85
N GLY A 10 -13.08 -2.99 -19.10
CA GLY A 10 -14.25 -3.19 -18.24
C GLY A 10 -15.52 -3.66 -18.96
N VAL A 11 -15.53 -3.68 -20.30
CA VAL A 11 -16.66 -4.18 -21.10
C VAL A 11 -16.49 -5.68 -21.34
N ARG A 12 -17.55 -6.44 -21.09
CA ARG A 12 -17.58 -7.89 -21.36
C ARG A 12 -17.89 -8.15 -22.83
N HIS A 13 -17.03 -8.94 -23.46
CA HIS A 13 -17.18 -9.50 -24.79
C HIS A 13 -17.28 -11.02 -24.69
N ILE A 14 -18.05 -11.63 -25.58
CA ILE A 14 -18.05 -13.08 -25.77
C ILE A 14 -17.23 -13.36 -27.02
N VAL A 15 -16.12 -14.09 -26.86
CA VAL A 15 -15.16 -14.34 -27.94
C VAL A 15 -15.02 -15.83 -28.16
N GLU A 16 -15.13 -16.26 -29.41
CA GLU A 16 -14.94 -17.66 -29.78
C GLU A 16 -13.47 -17.95 -30.11
N ALA A 17 -12.89 -18.93 -29.41
CA ALA A 17 -11.55 -19.43 -29.67
C ALA A 17 -11.47 -20.95 -29.38
N PRO A 18 -10.52 -21.68 -29.99
CA PRO A 18 -10.30 -23.09 -29.69
C PRO A 18 -9.69 -23.27 -28.29
N LEU A 19 -10.33 -24.04 -27.40
CA LEU A 19 -9.83 -24.34 -26.05
C LEU A 19 -8.49 -25.11 -26.06
N ASP A 20 -8.26 -25.91 -27.10
CA ASP A 20 -7.01 -26.61 -27.38
C ASP A 20 -5.98 -25.78 -28.16
N GLY A 21 -6.29 -24.51 -28.42
CA GLY A 21 -5.42 -23.57 -29.12
C GLY A 21 -4.37 -22.88 -28.25
N THR A 22 -3.71 -21.87 -28.82
CA THR A 22 -2.71 -21.03 -28.15
C THR A 22 -3.29 -19.71 -27.66
N VAL A 23 -2.59 -19.07 -26.74
CA VAL A 23 -2.92 -17.72 -26.28
C VAL A 23 -2.94 -16.73 -27.43
N GLY A 24 -2.01 -16.83 -28.39
CA GLY A 24 -1.97 -15.96 -29.57
C GLY A 24 -3.23 -16.05 -30.42
N GLN A 25 -3.80 -17.26 -30.59
CA GLN A 25 -5.06 -17.44 -31.30
C GLN A 25 -6.24 -16.79 -30.58
N LEU A 26 -6.26 -16.86 -29.24
CA LEU A 26 -7.23 -16.16 -28.41
C LEU A 26 -7.04 -14.63 -28.51
N CYS A 27 -5.80 -14.14 -28.46
CA CYS A 27 -5.46 -12.72 -28.67
C CYS A 27 -5.97 -12.21 -30.02
N ASP A 28 -5.76 -12.96 -31.11
CA ASP A 28 -6.24 -12.56 -32.43
C ASP A 28 -7.77 -12.60 -32.53
N ALA A 29 -8.43 -13.51 -31.81
CA ALA A 29 -9.89 -13.54 -31.72
C ALA A 29 -10.43 -12.32 -30.98
N ILE A 30 -9.82 -11.96 -29.85
CA ILE A 30 -10.19 -10.78 -29.05
C ILE A 30 -9.90 -9.50 -29.83
N GLY A 31 -8.74 -9.43 -30.47
CA GLY A 31 -8.30 -8.28 -31.24
C GLY A 31 -9.27 -7.89 -32.36
N ARG A 32 -9.91 -8.89 -32.99
CA ARG A 32 -10.99 -8.68 -33.97
C ARG A 32 -12.25 -8.07 -33.35
N HIS A 33 -12.55 -8.33 -32.08
CA HIS A 33 -13.72 -7.77 -31.38
C HIS A 33 -13.48 -6.36 -30.85
N VAL A 34 -12.25 -6.05 -30.42
CA VAL A 34 -11.92 -4.78 -29.76
C VAL A 34 -11.10 -3.82 -30.61
N ASN A 35 -10.86 -4.17 -31.88
CA ASN A 35 -10.06 -3.41 -32.84
C ASN A 35 -8.63 -3.08 -32.36
N VAL A 36 -7.97 -4.07 -31.76
CA VAL A 36 -6.56 -4.00 -31.32
C VAL A 36 -5.81 -5.18 -31.92
N PRO A 37 -4.60 -5.00 -32.50
CA PRO A 37 -3.82 -6.15 -32.99
C PRO A 37 -3.58 -7.18 -31.88
N GLY A 38 -3.80 -8.47 -32.15
CA GLY A 38 -3.67 -9.53 -31.12
C GLY A 38 -2.27 -9.59 -30.47
N LYS A 39 -1.21 -9.34 -31.25
CA LYS A 39 0.16 -9.19 -30.74
C LYS A 39 0.36 -8.03 -29.75
N ALA A 40 -0.52 -7.03 -29.80
CA ALA A 40 -0.52 -5.89 -28.89
C ALA A 40 -1.46 -6.12 -27.69
N LEU A 41 -2.14 -7.27 -27.61
CA LEU A 41 -2.96 -7.61 -26.45
C LEU A 41 -2.14 -8.41 -25.45
N CYS A 42 -2.15 -7.94 -24.20
CA CYS A 42 -1.77 -8.73 -23.04
C CYS A 42 -3.05 -9.28 -22.41
N ILE A 43 -3.09 -10.59 -22.15
CA ILE A 43 -4.28 -11.27 -21.61
C ILE A 43 -3.90 -11.99 -20.32
N VAL A 44 -4.78 -11.91 -19.33
CA VAL A 44 -4.74 -12.75 -18.13
C VAL A 44 -6.00 -13.61 -18.02
N ALA A 45 -5.91 -14.73 -17.32
CA ALA A 45 -7.05 -15.58 -16.97
C ALA A 45 -7.30 -15.50 -15.46
N ASP A 46 -8.57 -15.60 -15.05
CA ASP A 46 -8.96 -15.68 -13.63
C ASP A 46 -8.35 -16.88 -12.88
N CYS A 47 -8.03 -17.95 -13.61
CA CYS A 47 -7.45 -19.19 -13.09
C CYS A 47 -5.92 -19.25 -13.12
N TYR A 48 -5.22 -18.23 -13.64
CA TYR A 48 -3.77 -18.26 -13.82
C TYR A 48 -3.07 -16.99 -13.33
N PHE A 49 -1.87 -17.15 -12.78
CA PHE A 49 -1.08 -16.05 -12.22
C PHE A 49 -0.20 -15.38 -13.27
N GLY A 50 -0.49 -14.11 -13.56
CA GLY A 50 0.29 -13.30 -14.51
C GLY A 50 -0.24 -13.34 -15.94
N SER A 51 0.45 -12.62 -16.84
CA SER A 51 0.10 -12.57 -18.26
C SER A 51 0.36 -13.90 -18.96
N LEU A 52 -0.57 -14.27 -19.82
CA LEU A 52 -0.44 -15.43 -20.69
C LEU A 52 0.52 -15.09 -21.83
N LEU A 53 1.48 -15.99 -22.12
CA LEU A 53 2.44 -15.80 -23.21
C LEU A 53 1.80 -16.25 -24.53
N HIS A 54 1.92 -15.44 -25.59
CA HIS A 54 1.25 -15.68 -26.89
C HIS A 54 1.52 -17.06 -27.48
N ASP A 55 2.75 -17.57 -27.36
CA ASP A 55 3.16 -18.83 -27.99
C ASP A 55 2.78 -20.08 -27.16
N SER A 56 2.23 -19.89 -25.96
CA SER A 56 1.90 -20.99 -25.05
C SER A 56 0.49 -21.55 -25.33
N PRO A 57 0.28 -22.88 -25.22
CA PRO A 57 -1.04 -23.49 -25.30
C PRO A 57 -1.95 -23.02 -24.14
N LEU A 58 -3.24 -22.80 -24.38
CA LEU A 58 -4.17 -22.40 -23.31
C LEU A 58 -4.21 -23.45 -22.17
N LYS A 59 -4.10 -24.73 -22.52
CA LYS A 59 -4.08 -25.84 -21.55
C LYS A 59 -2.92 -25.80 -20.56
N SER A 60 -1.76 -25.21 -20.92
CA SER A 60 -0.63 -25.12 -19.97
C SER A 60 -0.94 -24.20 -18.79
N TYR A 61 -1.97 -23.37 -18.91
CA TYR A 61 -2.41 -22.41 -17.89
C TYR A 61 -3.65 -22.87 -17.13
N GLY A 62 -4.05 -24.14 -17.25
CA GLY A 62 -5.24 -24.67 -16.56
C GLY A 62 -6.57 -24.08 -17.05
N ILE A 63 -6.59 -23.51 -18.25
CA ILE A 63 -7.76 -22.86 -18.84
C ILE A 63 -8.83 -23.89 -19.18
N VAL A 64 -10.07 -23.59 -18.79
CA VAL A 64 -11.27 -24.40 -19.03
C VAL A 64 -12.37 -23.55 -19.68
N GLU A 65 -13.47 -24.17 -20.11
CA GLU A 65 -14.55 -23.49 -20.84
C GLU A 65 -15.20 -22.32 -20.07
N THR A 66 -15.16 -22.37 -18.73
CA THR A 66 -15.71 -21.33 -17.86
C THR A 66 -14.72 -20.22 -17.49
N THR A 67 -13.46 -20.33 -17.93
CA THR A 67 -12.41 -19.35 -17.63
C THR A 67 -12.76 -17.98 -18.20
N SER A 68 -12.69 -16.96 -17.36
CA SER A 68 -12.79 -15.56 -17.79
C SER A 68 -11.42 -14.99 -18.08
N PHE A 69 -11.33 -14.23 -19.17
CA PHE A 69 -10.11 -13.55 -19.58
C PHE A 69 -10.25 -12.04 -19.45
N TYR A 70 -9.11 -11.38 -19.25
CA TYR A 70 -9.05 -9.93 -19.19
C TYR A 70 -7.94 -9.47 -20.14
N ALA A 71 -8.32 -8.70 -21.15
CA ALA A 71 -7.42 -8.24 -22.21
C ALA A 71 -7.13 -6.74 -22.05
N ILE A 72 -5.86 -6.36 -22.24
CA ILE A 72 -5.40 -4.96 -22.20
C ILE A 72 -4.42 -4.72 -23.36
N GLY A 73 -4.53 -3.58 -24.04
CA GLY A 73 -3.55 -3.17 -25.05
C GLY A 73 -2.20 -2.81 -24.42
N SER A 74 -1.11 -3.39 -24.92
CA SER A 74 0.25 -3.09 -24.46
C SER A 74 0.68 -1.72 -24.95
N ARG A 75 1.03 -0.85 -24.00
CA ARG A 75 1.37 0.56 -24.21
C ARG A 75 2.84 0.72 -24.63
N ALA A 76 3.26 -0.05 -25.64
CA ALA A 76 4.61 0.01 -26.19
C ALA A 76 4.59 0.25 -27.72
N MET A 77 4.05 1.40 -28.14
CA MET A 77 4.46 2.18 -29.33
C MET A 77 3.78 3.56 -29.27
N ALA A 78 4.60 4.61 -29.25
CA ALA A 78 4.19 6.01 -29.19
C ALA A 78 3.77 6.58 -30.56
N ALA A 79 3.07 7.71 -30.52
CA ALA A 79 2.98 8.73 -31.58
C ALA A 79 2.28 8.34 -32.89
N VAL A 80 0.99 8.67 -32.97
CA VAL A 80 0.38 9.14 -34.22
C VAL A 80 -0.14 10.55 -33.96
N LYS A 81 0.34 11.52 -34.75
CA LYS A 81 -0.17 12.90 -34.77
C LYS A 81 -1.71 12.88 -34.88
N PRO A 82 -2.44 13.79 -34.21
CA PRO A 82 -3.87 13.89 -34.42
C PRO A 82 -4.11 14.36 -35.86
N ALA A 83 -4.76 13.50 -36.66
CA ALA A 83 -5.42 13.95 -37.87
C ALA A 83 -6.62 14.80 -37.42
N ALA A 84 -6.69 16.03 -37.91
CA ALA A 84 -7.81 16.92 -37.66
C ALA A 84 -9.12 16.27 -38.14
N GLY A 85 -10.09 16.10 -37.24
CA GLY A 85 -11.40 15.59 -37.57
C GLY A 85 -12.13 15.09 -36.32
N GLU A 86 -13.06 15.93 -35.84
CA GLU A 86 -14.15 15.67 -34.88
C GLU A 86 -13.86 14.74 -33.70
N VAL A 87 -13.70 15.36 -32.52
CA VAL A 87 -13.69 14.72 -31.21
C VAL A 87 -15.05 14.07 -30.96
N ALA A 88 -15.14 12.76 -31.16
CA ALA A 88 -16.21 11.97 -30.56
C ALA A 88 -15.86 11.75 -29.08
N GLN A 89 -16.66 12.33 -28.19
CA GLN A 89 -16.66 12.01 -26.76
C GLN A 89 -16.79 10.49 -26.60
N ILE A 90 -15.83 9.89 -25.88
CA ILE A 90 -15.95 8.54 -25.38
C ILE A 90 -16.30 8.74 -23.91
N ASP A 91 -17.53 8.39 -23.52
CA ASP A 91 -18.04 8.53 -22.16
C ASP A 91 -17.23 7.63 -21.21
N GLU A 92 -16.26 8.25 -20.53
CA GLU A 92 -15.68 7.76 -19.29
C GLU A 92 -16.74 7.85 -18.19
N TYR A 93 -16.99 6.73 -17.50
CA TYR A 93 -17.76 6.58 -16.27
C TYR A 93 -19.05 7.43 -16.20
N ALA A 94 -20.18 6.82 -16.55
CA ALA A 94 -21.49 7.42 -16.31
C ALA A 94 -21.60 7.88 -14.84
N HIS A 95 -21.63 9.19 -14.67
CA HIS A 95 -21.89 9.87 -13.41
C HIS A 95 -23.34 9.62 -13.00
N GLU A 96 -23.55 8.99 -11.84
CA GLU A 96 -24.77 9.21 -11.08
C GLU A 96 -24.51 10.43 -10.19
N ASP A 97 -25.03 11.58 -10.63
CA ASP A 97 -25.08 12.80 -9.84
C ASP A 97 -25.85 12.51 -8.54
N SER A 98 -25.13 12.45 -7.43
CA SER A 98 -25.76 12.55 -6.11
C SER A 98 -25.91 14.03 -5.77
N GLU A 99 -27.16 14.50 -5.78
CA GLU A 99 -27.54 15.84 -5.34
C GLU A 99 -27.15 16.04 -3.86
N GLY A 100 -26.12 16.85 -3.64
CA GLY A 100 -25.68 17.28 -2.33
C GLY A 100 -24.36 18.04 -2.41
N ASP A 101 -24.44 19.36 -2.43
CA ASP A 101 -23.35 20.33 -2.56
C ASP A 101 -22.32 20.27 -1.39
N ASN A 102 -21.51 19.21 -1.37
CA ASN A 102 -20.31 19.06 -0.55
C ASN A 102 -19.15 18.70 -1.49
N GLU A 103 -18.68 19.70 -2.23
CA GLU A 103 -17.51 19.58 -3.10
C GLU A 103 -16.34 18.94 -2.34
N LEU A 104 -15.82 17.81 -2.84
CA LEU A 104 -14.70 17.12 -2.23
C LEU A 104 -13.44 18.00 -2.31
N LYS A 105 -13.04 18.58 -1.18
CA LYS A 105 -11.85 19.43 -1.08
C LYS A 105 -10.64 18.60 -0.70
N LEU A 106 -10.08 17.88 -1.67
CA LEU A 106 -8.81 17.17 -1.52
C LEU A 106 -7.85 17.58 -2.64
N SER A 107 -6.56 17.59 -2.32
CA SER A 107 -5.50 17.92 -3.26
C SER A 107 -4.81 16.65 -3.77
N GLY A 108 -4.48 16.65 -5.07
CA GLY A 108 -3.72 15.58 -5.72
C GLY A 108 -2.22 15.94 -5.87
N ILE A 109 -1.40 14.95 -6.22
CA ILE A 109 0.03 15.12 -6.51
C ILE A 109 0.29 14.88 -8.00
N GLU A 110 0.94 15.82 -8.67
CA GLU A 110 1.29 15.72 -10.09
C GLU A 110 2.21 14.52 -10.37
N ASN A 111 1.90 13.75 -11.41
CA ASN A 111 2.75 12.67 -11.90
C ASN A 111 3.81 13.21 -12.88
N LEU A 112 5.07 13.17 -12.45
CA LEU A 112 6.24 13.63 -13.22
C LEU A 112 6.79 12.56 -14.19
N GLY A 113 5.96 11.57 -14.55
CA GLY A 113 6.32 10.43 -15.40
C GLY A 113 6.81 9.22 -14.61
N ASN A 114 5.92 8.25 -14.42
CA ASN A 114 6.12 7.03 -13.60
C ASN A 114 6.49 7.31 -12.13
N THR A 115 5.99 8.41 -11.57
CA THR A 115 6.25 8.80 -10.16
C THR A 115 5.05 8.59 -9.24
N CYS A 116 4.00 7.94 -9.74
CA CYS A 116 2.81 7.60 -8.95
C CYS A 116 3.12 6.75 -7.71
N PHE A 117 4.18 5.92 -7.76
CA PHE A 117 4.66 5.16 -6.60
C PHE A 117 5.07 6.07 -5.43
N PHE A 118 5.64 7.24 -5.74
CA PHE A 118 6.10 8.22 -4.76
C PHE A 118 4.94 9.11 -4.29
N GLY A 119 4.13 9.60 -5.24
CA GLY A 119 2.95 10.41 -4.93
C GLY A 119 1.94 9.68 -4.04
N ALA A 120 1.62 8.42 -4.35
CA ALA A 120 0.71 7.60 -3.56
C ALA A 120 1.26 7.33 -2.14
N ALA A 121 2.58 7.12 -1.99
CA ALA A 121 3.21 6.95 -0.68
C ALA A 121 3.12 8.23 0.17
N ILE A 122 3.37 9.40 -0.42
CA ILE A 122 3.23 10.70 0.26
C ILE A 122 1.79 10.94 0.72
N GLN A 123 0.80 10.63 -0.13
CA GLN A 123 -0.61 10.80 0.23
C GLN A 123 -1.03 9.88 1.38
N VAL A 124 -0.51 8.64 1.42
CA VAL A 124 -0.70 7.74 2.58
C VAL A 124 -0.11 8.35 3.86
N LEU A 125 1.09 8.92 3.81
CA LEU A 125 1.69 9.60 4.97
C LEU A 125 0.88 10.83 5.40
N PHE A 126 0.42 11.63 4.45
CA PHE A 126 -0.37 12.84 4.70
C PHE A 126 -1.75 12.52 5.31
N ALA A 127 -2.32 11.36 5.00
CA ALA A 127 -3.58 10.90 5.57
C ALA A 127 -3.48 10.66 7.09
N THR A 128 -2.30 10.33 7.62
CA THR A 128 -2.08 10.16 9.05
C THR A 128 -2.08 11.51 9.76
N GLU A 129 -3.17 11.83 10.45
CA GLU A 129 -3.40 13.14 11.08
C GLU A 129 -2.31 13.57 12.07
N ARG A 130 -1.87 12.67 12.95
CA ARG A 130 -0.82 12.98 13.95
C ARG A 130 0.51 13.30 13.28
N LEU A 131 0.90 12.54 12.26
CA LEU A 131 2.10 12.83 11.47
C LEU A 131 1.96 14.16 10.72
N ARG A 132 0.83 14.36 10.02
CA ARG A 132 0.55 15.60 9.30
C ARG A 132 0.64 16.83 10.21
N THR A 133 0.05 16.75 11.41
CA THR A 133 0.09 17.82 12.42
C THR A 133 1.52 18.13 12.83
N VAL A 134 2.32 17.10 13.12
CA VAL A 134 3.73 17.27 13.47
C VAL A 134 4.52 17.94 12.35
N ILE A 135 4.44 17.41 11.12
CA ILE A 135 5.18 17.93 9.96
C ILE A 135 4.80 19.38 9.68
N LEU A 136 3.50 19.71 9.64
CA LEU A 136 3.04 21.08 9.40
C LEU A 136 3.43 22.06 10.52
N SER A 137 3.61 21.56 11.75
CA SER A 137 4.03 22.38 12.90
C SER A 137 5.54 22.59 12.98
N MET A 138 6.35 21.93 12.15
CA MET A 138 7.82 22.01 12.23
C MET A 138 8.41 23.29 11.63
N LEU A 139 7.65 24.03 10.84
CA LEU A 139 8.13 25.26 10.22
C LEU A 139 7.90 26.49 11.11
N PRO A 140 8.86 27.45 11.16
CA PRO A 140 10.23 27.44 10.61
C PRO A 140 11.33 27.25 11.68
N THR A 141 10.98 27.11 12.96
CA THR A 141 11.88 27.45 14.09
C THR A 141 12.97 26.43 14.39
N THR A 142 12.88 25.21 13.87
CA THR A 142 13.71 24.09 14.33
C THR A 142 14.72 23.67 13.28
N ARG A 143 15.99 23.50 13.68
CA ARG A 143 17.03 22.92 12.81
C ARG A 143 17.10 21.42 13.03
N LEU A 144 16.80 20.64 11.99
CA LEU A 144 16.78 19.17 12.04
C LEU A 144 18.10 18.52 11.56
N GLY A 145 19.22 19.21 11.76
CA GLY A 145 20.54 18.70 11.39
C GLY A 145 20.69 18.44 9.88
N ARG A 146 21.16 17.24 9.51
CA ARG A 146 21.54 16.89 8.13
C ARG A 146 20.35 16.74 7.18
N LEU A 147 19.17 16.38 7.70
CA LEU A 147 17.95 16.15 6.91
C LEU A 147 17.00 17.36 6.90
N ASP A 148 17.45 18.52 7.42
CA ASP A 148 16.62 19.73 7.54
C ASP A 148 16.03 20.18 6.19
N HIS A 149 16.83 20.20 5.12
CA HIS A 149 16.32 20.61 3.80
C HIS A 149 15.29 19.62 3.23
N TYR A 150 15.56 18.31 3.37
CA TYR A 150 14.66 17.24 2.98
C TYR A 150 13.28 17.37 3.66
N ILE A 151 13.27 17.60 4.98
CA ILE A 151 12.03 17.81 5.73
C ILE A 151 11.31 19.08 5.27
N ARG A 152 12.01 20.20 5.06
CA ARG A 152 11.37 21.43 4.57
C ARG A 152 10.70 21.25 3.21
N MET A 153 11.27 20.45 2.32
CA MET A 153 10.63 20.12 1.04
C MET A 153 9.38 19.27 1.23
N LEU A 154 9.39 18.31 2.15
CA LEU A 154 8.19 17.56 2.51
C LEU A 154 7.12 18.48 3.15
N VAL A 155 7.50 19.40 4.03
CA VAL A 155 6.53 20.33 4.64
C VAL A 155 5.86 21.19 3.56
N THR A 156 6.63 21.68 2.58
CA THR A 156 6.06 22.47 1.46
C THR A 156 5.01 21.66 0.68
N VAL A 157 5.26 20.36 0.48
CA VAL A 157 4.29 19.44 -0.14
C VAL A 157 3.05 19.29 0.76
N PHE A 158 3.24 19.09 2.07
CA PHE A 158 2.13 18.94 3.03
C PHE A 158 1.29 20.22 3.16
N GLU A 159 1.90 21.42 3.18
CA GLU A 159 1.20 22.71 3.21
C GLU A 159 0.33 22.88 1.96
N SER A 160 0.88 22.50 0.80
CA SER A 160 0.14 22.54 -0.46
C SER A 160 -1.02 21.54 -0.48
N LEU A 161 -0.83 20.32 0.04
CA LEU A 161 -1.89 19.33 0.18
C LEU A 161 -2.97 19.74 1.19
N ALA A 162 -2.59 20.48 2.24
CA ALA A 162 -3.50 21.00 3.27
C ALA A 162 -4.30 22.23 2.82
N THR A 163 -4.05 22.77 1.63
CA THR A 163 -4.76 23.93 1.06
C THR A 163 -5.59 23.56 -0.18
N PRO A 164 -6.62 22.69 -0.05
CA PRO A 164 -7.41 22.22 -1.18
C PRO A 164 -8.38 23.28 -1.75
N PRO A 165 -8.78 23.17 -3.04
CA PRO A 165 -8.32 22.19 -4.02
C PRO A 165 -7.05 22.67 -4.75
N THR A 166 -5.97 21.88 -4.69
CA THR A 166 -4.71 22.17 -5.40
C THR A 166 -4.13 20.89 -6.03
N THR A 167 -3.37 21.07 -7.11
CA THR A 167 -2.46 20.04 -7.61
C THR A 167 -1.06 20.39 -7.14
N VAL A 168 -0.44 19.48 -6.39
CA VAL A 168 0.89 19.69 -5.81
C VAL A 168 1.94 19.11 -6.73
N ASN A 169 2.90 19.93 -7.14
CA ASN A 169 4.06 19.47 -7.89
C ASN A 169 5.15 19.01 -6.90
N PRO A 170 5.52 17.71 -6.86
CA PRO A 170 6.44 17.19 -5.86
C PRO A 170 7.92 17.28 -6.29
N ILE A 171 8.27 17.94 -7.40
CA ILE A 171 9.61 17.82 -8.01
C ILE A 171 10.76 18.22 -7.08
N ALA A 172 10.57 19.25 -6.25
CA ALA A 172 11.58 19.69 -5.30
C ALA A 172 11.85 18.61 -4.25
N PHE A 173 10.80 18.00 -3.71
CA PHE A 173 10.93 16.92 -2.74
C PHE A 173 11.46 15.63 -3.39
N LEU A 174 11.03 15.29 -4.61
CA LEU A 174 11.56 14.15 -5.36
C LEU A 174 13.07 14.28 -5.60
N ASN A 175 13.56 15.49 -5.88
CA ASN A 175 14.99 15.73 -6.05
C ASN A 175 15.77 15.53 -4.75
N GLU A 176 15.26 15.97 -3.61
CA GLU A 176 15.88 15.71 -2.30
C GLU A 176 15.85 14.21 -1.96
N PHE A 177 14.73 13.54 -2.22
CA PHE A 177 14.61 12.09 -2.05
C PHE A 177 15.63 11.33 -2.91
N LYS A 178 15.83 11.76 -4.16
CA LYS A 178 16.85 11.20 -5.05
C LYS A 178 18.29 11.36 -4.54
N LEU A 179 18.58 12.42 -3.77
CA LEU A 179 19.92 12.61 -3.19
C LEU A 179 20.23 11.55 -2.13
N LEU A 180 19.20 11.06 -1.43
CA LEU A 180 19.32 10.02 -0.41
C LEU A 180 19.20 8.61 -1.00
N HIS A 181 18.26 8.41 -1.93
CA HIS A 181 17.85 7.10 -2.47
C HIS A 181 17.90 7.10 -3.99
N ARG A 182 19.11 7.13 -4.56
CA ARG A 182 19.33 7.32 -6.01
C ARG A 182 18.67 6.21 -6.84
N GLU A 183 18.71 4.98 -6.36
CA GLU A 183 18.12 3.79 -6.98
C GLU A 183 16.60 3.90 -7.12
N MET A 184 15.95 4.65 -6.22
CA MET A 184 14.51 4.86 -6.28
C MET A 184 14.08 5.92 -7.31
N VAL A 185 15.03 6.68 -7.87
CA VAL A 185 14.73 7.79 -8.79
C VAL A 185 15.68 7.75 -10.00
N GLU A 186 15.60 6.64 -10.74
CA GLU A 186 16.32 6.41 -11.99
C GLU A 186 15.64 7.12 -13.17
N LEU A 187 16.42 7.80 -14.01
CA LEU A 187 15.92 8.46 -15.23
C LEU A 187 15.90 7.48 -16.41
N LEU A 188 14.84 7.53 -17.21
CA LEU A 188 14.77 6.78 -18.46
C LEU A 188 15.45 7.54 -19.62
N PRO A 189 16.05 6.83 -20.60
CA PRO A 189 16.72 7.46 -21.74
C PRO A 189 15.85 8.41 -22.58
N TYR A 190 14.52 8.23 -22.52
CA TYR A 190 13.55 8.98 -23.32
C TYR A 190 12.77 10.04 -22.51
N GLY A 191 13.22 10.33 -21.29
CA GLY A 191 12.52 11.21 -20.34
C GLY A 191 11.61 10.47 -19.38
N GLY A 192 11.28 11.12 -18.26
CA GLY A 192 10.58 10.51 -17.13
C GLY A 192 11.47 9.61 -16.28
N TYR A 193 10.86 8.95 -15.30
CA TYR A 193 11.55 8.08 -14.35
C TYR A 193 11.21 6.61 -14.59
N LYS A 194 12.05 5.72 -14.09
CA LYS A 194 11.72 4.31 -13.97
C LYS A 194 10.68 4.14 -12.85
N GLN A 195 9.68 3.31 -13.08
CA GLN A 195 8.71 2.98 -12.05
C GLN A 195 9.38 2.15 -10.95
N GLN A 196 9.06 2.42 -9.69
CA GLN A 196 9.56 1.69 -8.53
C GLN A 196 8.43 1.15 -7.65
N ASP A 197 8.81 0.36 -6.65
CA ASP A 197 7.88 -0.19 -5.67
C ASP A 197 7.44 0.90 -4.68
N SER A 198 6.12 1.12 -4.59
CA SER A 198 5.56 2.17 -3.73
C SER A 198 5.67 1.82 -2.24
N GLN A 199 5.69 0.53 -1.87
CA GLN A 199 5.91 0.13 -0.49
C GLN A 199 7.36 0.39 -0.07
N GLU A 200 8.32 0.17 -0.97
CA GLU A 200 9.74 0.48 -0.73
C GLU A 200 9.96 1.99 -0.59
N ALA A 201 9.34 2.80 -1.47
CA ALA A 201 9.40 4.26 -1.33
C ALA A 201 8.81 4.73 0.01
N LEU A 202 7.67 4.16 0.43
CA LEU A 202 7.08 4.46 1.74
C LEU A 202 8.00 4.04 2.89
N ALA A 203 8.69 2.90 2.79
CA ALA A 203 9.65 2.46 3.81
C ALA A 203 10.84 3.42 3.94
N TYR A 204 11.42 3.87 2.83
CA TYR A 204 12.49 4.86 2.84
C TYR A 204 12.03 6.21 3.43
N LEU A 205 10.84 6.67 3.05
CA LEU A 205 10.26 7.88 3.64
C LEU A 205 10.11 7.77 5.16
N LEU A 206 9.60 6.64 5.68
CA LEU A 206 9.48 6.42 7.13
C LEU A 206 10.86 6.42 7.81
N GLN A 207 11.87 5.77 7.21
CA GLN A 207 13.22 5.71 7.76
C GLN A 207 13.89 7.10 7.81
N ASP A 208 13.76 7.88 6.74
CA ASP A 208 14.30 9.24 6.69
C ASP A 208 13.64 10.14 7.75
N LEU A 209 12.32 10.03 7.90
CA LEU A 209 11.56 10.79 8.89
C LEU A 209 11.89 10.35 10.32
N ALA A 210 12.09 9.05 10.55
CA ALA A 210 12.48 8.51 11.85
C ALA A 210 13.82 9.09 12.31
N GLU A 211 14.79 9.17 11.38
CA GLU A 211 16.07 9.78 11.69
C GLU A 211 15.98 11.30 11.88
N ALA A 212 15.16 11.98 11.08
CA ALA A 212 15.09 13.43 11.08
C ALA A 212 14.32 14.00 12.28
N ILE A 213 13.42 13.23 12.91
CA ILE A 213 12.42 13.75 13.84
C ILE A 213 12.41 13.01 15.20
N PRO A 214 13.36 13.29 16.09
CA PRO A 214 13.27 12.84 17.49
C PRO A 214 12.10 13.51 18.22
N VAL A 215 11.43 12.78 19.13
CA VAL A 215 10.33 13.35 19.94
C VAL A 215 10.82 14.51 20.81
N SER A 216 12.07 14.45 21.28
CA SER A 216 12.70 15.50 22.11
C SER A 216 12.78 16.85 21.41
N VAL A 217 12.85 16.87 20.07
CA VAL A 217 12.91 18.09 19.27
C VAL A 217 11.56 18.81 19.23
N LEU A 218 10.45 18.08 19.41
CA LEU A 218 9.11 18.67 19.45
C LEU A 218 8.88 19.52 20.72
N ARG A 219 9.48 19.16 21.86
CA ARG A 219 9.39 19.94 23.10
C ARG A 219 9.92 21.36 22.97
N ALA A 220 10.93 21.54 22.11
CA ALA A 220 11.50 22.85 21.83
C ALA A 220 10.57 23.73 20.98
N THR A 221 9.54 23.13 20.37
CA THR A 221 8.56 23.83 19.54
C THR A 221 7.23 23.95 20.26
N ASN A 222 6.83 25.18 20.62
CA ASN A 222 5.45 25.47 21.05
C ASN A 222 4.43 25.37 19.88
N ALA A 223 4.81 24.72 18.78
CA ALA A 223 4.05 24.69 17.53
C ALA A 223 3.16 23.45 17.41
N VAL A 224 3.52 22.35 18.06
CA VAL A 224 2.68 21.14 18.11
C VAL A 224 1.67 21.30 19.24
N THR A 225 0.41 20.93 18.99
CA THR A 225 -0.62 20.90 20.04
C THR A 225 -0.18 20.00 21.19
N ARG A 226 -0.39 20.47 22.43
CA ARG A 226 -0.05 19.72 23.65
C ARG A 226 -0.51 18.26 23.60
N ASP A 227 -1.74 18.01 23.15
CA ASP A 227 -2.34 16.68 23.11
C ASP A 227 -1.58 15.73 22.17
N VAL A 228 -1.06 16.23 21.05
CA VAL A 228 -0.23 15.44 20.12
C VAL A 228 1.14 15.17 20.73
N LEU A 229 1.73 16.15 21.43
CA LEU A 229 3.01 15.96 22.10
C LEU A 229 2.90 14.95 23.25
N GLU A 230 1.90 15.10 24.12
CA GLU A 230 1.63 14.17 25.23
C GLU A 230 1.40 12.75 24.71
N PHE A 231 0.61 12.60 23.65
CA PHE A 231 0.42 11.31 22.99
C PHE A 231 1.75 10.69 22.51
N LEU A 232 2.58 11.45 21.78
CA LEU A 232 3.84 10.93 21.25
C LEU A 232 4.83 10.58 22.36
N GLU A 233 4.86 11.38 23.43
CA GLU A 233 5.68 11.10 24.60
C GLU A 233 5.24 9.85 25.35
N LEU A 234 3.94 9.64 25.51
CA LEU A 234 3.38 8.42 26.09
C LEU A 234 3.72 7.20 25.24
N GLN A 235 3.49 7.27 23.92
CA GLN A 235 3.82 6.17 23.00
C GLN A 235 5.34 5.88 23.00
N SER A 236 6.17 6.93 23.01
CA SER A 236 7.62 6.80 23.17
C SER A 236 7.99 6.11 24.49
N ALA A 237 7.33 6.44 25.60
CA ALA A 237 7.58 5.80 26.88
C ALA A 237 7.21 4.31 26.86
N ILE A 238 6.05 3.96 26.27
CA ILE A 238 5.59 2.57 26.11
C ILE A 238 6.63 1.78 25.32
N VAL A 239 7.07 2.29 24.16
CA VAL A 239 8.10 1.66 23.33
C VAL A 239 9.39 1.44 24.14
N THR A 240 9.85 2.44 24.89
CA THR A 240 11.08 2.34 25.71
C THR A 240 10.93 1.31 26.84
N SER A 241 9.75 1.21 27.45
CA SER A 241 9.52 0.31 28.59
C SER A 241 9.63 -1.17 28.22
N LEU A 242 9.41 -1.48 26.94
CA LEU A 242 9.53 -2.83 26.38
C LEU A 242 10.98 -3.19 26.03
N ASP A 243 11.88 -2.21 25.89
CA ASP A 243 13.32 -2.36 25.55
C ASP A 243 14.19 -2.91 26.70
N SER A 244 13.60 -3.58 27.70
CA SER A 244 14.36 -4.51 28.57
C SER A 244 14.88 -5.76 27.84
N LEU A 245 14.64 -5.86 26.53
CA LEU A 245 15.22 -6.86 25.62
C LEU A 245 16.54 -6.33 25.05
N GLU A 246 17.61 -7.09 25.29
CA GLU A 246 19.04 -6.82 25.04
C GLU A 246 19.47 -6.32 23.63
N PRO A 247 20.72 -5.85 23.44
CA PRO A 247 21.03 -4.52 22.92
C PRO A 247 21.22 -4.45 21.39
N ARG A 248 20.22 -3.91 20.67
CA ARG A 248 20.43 -3.28 19.34
C ARG A 248 20.01 -1.81 19.26
N VAL A 249 19.61 -1.21 20.38
CA VAL A 249 19.35 0.24 20.52
C VAL A 249 20.57 1.01 21.06
N MET A 250 21.71 0.35 21.27
CA MET A 250 23.02 1.01 21.43
C MET A 250 23.56 1.51 20.07
N ARG A 251 22.75 2.27 19.32
CA ARG A 251 23.29 3.39 18.54
C ARG A 251 23.28 4.58 19.48
N GLU A 252 24.45 4.86 20.04
CA GLU A 252 24.73 6.03 20.86
C GLU A 252 24.01 7.29 20.31
N GLY A 253 22.96 7.76 21.01
CA GLY A 253 22.52 9.16 20.94
C GLY A 253 21.20 9.50 20.23
N LEU A 254 20.42 8.56 19.69
CA LEU A 254 19.08 8.86 19.14
C LEU A 254 18.01 8.23 20.03
N GLY A 255 17.38 9.05 20.88
CA GLY A 255 16.13 8.68 21.53
C GLY A 255 15.04 8.39 20.50
N LEU A 256 13.96 7.73 20.94
CA LEU A 256 12.83 7.39 20.10
C LEU A 256 12.27 8.60 19.33
N ASN A 257 11.83 8.33 18.11
CA ASN A 257 11.41 9.34 17.14
C ASN A 257 9.91 9.28 16.88
N VAL A 258 9.38 10.32 16.22
CA VAL A 258 7.94 10.46 15.96
C VAL A 258 7.38 9.31 15.13
N ILE A 259 8.18 8.76 14.21
CA ILE A 259 7.74 7.67 13.34
C ILE A 259 7.59 6.38 14.13
N ASP A 260 8.54 6.09 15.01
CA ASP A 260 8.48 4.94 15.92
C ASP A 260 7.22 4.99 16.80
N SER A 261 6.92 6.16 17.38
CA SER A 261 5.74 6.37 18.20
C SER A 261 4.40 6.22 17.47
N ILE A 262 4.38 6.26 16.13
CA ILE A 262 3.14 6.18 15.34
C ILE A 262 2.99 4.82 14.64
N TYR A 263 4.08 4.27 14.09
CA TYR A 263 4.03 3.16 13.14
C TYR A 263 4.73 1.88 13.62
N MET A 264 5.59 1.96 14.65
CA MET A 264 6.40 0.81 15.05
C MET A 264 5.61 -0.17 15.90
N PHE A 265 5.70 -1.44 15.52
CA PHE A 265 5.17 -2.55 16.30
C PHE A 265 6.26 -3.55 16.61
N GLY A 266 6.05 -4.30 17.70
CA GLY A 266 7.00 -5.28 18.21
C GLY A 266 6.46 -6.69 18.07
N LEU A 267 7.31 -7.61 17.65
CA LEU A 267 7.01 -9.03 17.51
C LEU A 267 7.94 -9.86 18.38
N ASN A 268 7.36 -10.88 19.00
CA ASN A 268 8.05 -11.97 19.68
C ASN A 268 7.90 -13.25 18.86
N TYR A 269 8.99 -13.98 18.67
CA TYR A 269 9.00 -15.28 17.99
C TYR A 269 9.32 -16.41 18.96
N TYR A 270 8.59 -17.51 18.82
CA TYR A 270 8.70 -18.71 19.63
C TYR A 270 8.81 -19.94 18.71
N HIS A 271 9.42 -21.02 19.20
CA HIS A 271 9.53 -22.28 18.46
C HIS A 271 8.68 -23.37 19.11
N GLY A 272 7.83 -24.03 18.34
CA GLY A 272 6.96 -25.13 18.78
C GLY A 272 5.79 -24.67 19.67
N THR A 273 6.09 -24.19 20.87
CA THR A 273 5.13 -23.71 21.88
C THR A 273 5.54 -22.34 22.40
N ILE A 274 4.58 -21.56 22.89
CA ILE A 274 4.85 -20.28 23.56
C ILE A 274 5.43 -20.59 24.94
N GLY A 275 6.69 -20.19 25.17
CA GLY A 275 7.35 -20.24 26.47
C GLY A 275 7.39 -18.87 27.14
N ASP A 276 8.01 -18.79 28.32
CA ASP A 276 8.11 -17.55 29.09
C ASP A 276 8.96 -16.47 28.39
N THR A 277 9.98 -16.88 27.63
CA THR A 277 10.86 -15.98 26.89
C THR A 277 10.78 -16.23 25.38
N PRO A 278 10.75 -15.16 24.56
CA PRO A 278 10.85 -15.31 23.12
C PRO A 278 12.25 -15.77 22.72
N VAL A 279 12.34 -16.52 21.63
CA VAL A 279 13.63 -16.93 21.03
C VAL A 279 14.28 -15.75 20.32
N SER A 280 13.47 -14.87 19.73
CA SER A 280 13.92 -13.62 19.16
C SER A 280 12.78 -12.60 19.15
N THR A 281 13.15 -11.33 18.99
CA THR A 281 12.21 -10.22 18.88
C THR A 281 12.59 -9.34 17.69
N ASP A 282 11.63 -8.57 17.20
CA ASP A 282 11.82 -7.70 16.03
C ASP A 282 10.86 -6.52 16.07
N MET A 283 11.32 -5.38 15.56
CA MET A 283 10.58 -4.12 15.54
C MET A 283 10.43 -3.68 14.08
N LYS A 284 9.19 -3.44 13.65
CA LYS A 284 8.87 -3.22 12.23
C LYS A 284 7.87 -2.08 12.05
N TYR A 285 7.88 -1.50 10.86
CA TYR A 285 6.83 -0.59 10.38
C TYR A 285 5.77 -1.29 9.51
N PHE A 286 6.09 -2.44 8.91
CA PHE A 286 5.19 -3.17 8.01
C PHE A 286 4.97 -4.60 8.47
N LEU A 287 3.71 -4.97 8.70
CA LEU A 287 3.31 -6.37 8.77
C LEU A 287 3.21 -6.89 7.34
N THR A 288 4.29 -7.50 6.85
CA THR A 288 4.31 -8.10 5.52
C THR A 288 3.76 -9.52 5.59
N LEU A 289 2.67 -9.76 4.86
CA LEU A 289 1.99 -11.05 4.81
C LEU A 289 2.24 -11.73 3.46
N ASP A 290 2.71 -12.98 3.54
CA ASP A 290 2.85 -13.82 2.36
C ASP A 290 1.50 -14.39 1.93
N ILE A 291 1.02 -13.96 0.76
CA ILE A 291 -0.26 -14.39 0.21
C ILE A 291 -0.09 -15.41 -0.92
N THR A 292 1.09 -15.99 -1.10
CA THR A 292 1.33 -17.07 -2.09
C THR A 292 0.63 -18.37 -1.69
N ASN A 293 0.46 -18.62 -0.39
CA ASN A 293 -0.13 -19.84 0.20
C ASN A 293 -1.67 -19.91 0.10
N ALA A 294 -2.28 -19.33 -0.93
CA ALA A 294 -3.73 -19.34 -1.19
C ALA A 294 -4.65 -18.72 -0.11
N ALA A 295 -4.13 -17.99 0.88
CA ALA A 295 -4.93 -17.27 1.91
C ALA A 295 -6.06 -16.40 1.32
N VAL A 296 -7.33 -16.76 1.50
CA VAL A 296 -8.45 -16.08 0.79
C VAL A 296 -8.87 -14.77 1.46
N SER A 297 -8.47 -14.57 2.72
CA SER A 297 -8.69 -13.35 3.48
C SER A 297 -7.40 -12.83 4.15
N LEU A 298 -7.43 -11.57 4.58
CA LEU A 298 -6.39 -10.97 5.41
C LEU A 298 -6.22 -11.72 6.73
N MET A 299 -7.32 -12.15 7.35
CA MET A 299 -7.28 -12.89 8.61
C MET A 299 -6.60 -14.25 8.43
N ASP A 300 -6.89 -14.96 7.35
CA ASP A 300 -6.23 -16.23 7.03
C ASP A 300 -4.71 -16.01 6.89
N ALA A 301 -4.30 -14.93 6.22
CA ALA A 301 -2.89 -14.62 6.03
C ALA A 301 -2.19 -14.27 7.35
N ILE A 302 -2.86 -13.54 8.25
CA ILE A 302 -2.36 -13.27 9.61
C ILE A 302 -2.28 -14.56 10.42
N GLU A 303 -3.30 -15.41 10.39
CA GLU A 303 -3.32 -16.69 11.09
C GLU A 303 -2.18 -17.59 10.64
N GLN A 304 -1.92 -17.68 9.33
CA GLN A 304 -0.79 -18.41 8.77
C GLN A 304 0.55 -17.84 9.26
N GLU A 305 0.75 -16.52 9.17
CA GLU A 305 2.01 -15.88 9.60
C GLU A 305 2.26 -16.02 11.11
N PHE A 306 1.21 -15.98 11.94
CA PHE A 306 1.32 -15.96 13.39
C PHE A 306 1.27 -17.34 14.04
N ASN A 307 0.58 -18.30 13.44
CA ASN A 307 0.36 -19.62 14.01
C ASN A 307 0.95 -20.76 13.19
N GLU A 308 1.31 -20.56 11.93
CA GLU A 308 1.78 -21.63 11.03
C GLU A 308 3.12 -21.34 10.37
N GLY A 309 3.79 -20.24 10.76
CA GLY A 309 5.13 -19.92 10.30
C GLY A 309 6.08 -21.09 10.50
N LYS A 310 7.04 -21.25 9.59
CA LYS A 310 8.07 -22.29 9.67
C LYS A 310 9.44 -21.67 9.53
N VAL A 311 10.40 -22.19 10.27
CA VAL A 311 11.80 -21.77 10.23
C VAL A 311 12.69 -23.01 10.15
N GLN A 312 13.77 -22.91 9.38
CA GLN A 312 14.79 -23.95 9.31
C GLN A 312 15.81 -23.74 10.43
N LEU A 313 16.00 -24.76 11.27
CA LEU A 313 16.98 -24.80 12.35
C LEU A 313 17.72 -26.13 12.26
N ASP A 314 19.04 -26.09 12.06
CA ASP A 314 19.89 -27.29 11.99
C ASP A 314 19.33 -28.40 11.07
N ASP A 315 18.96 -28.02 9.84
CA ASP A 315 18.35 -28.89 8.82
C ASP A 315 16.98 -29.50 9.20
N MET A 316 16.34 -28.99 10.25
CA MET A 316 14.98 -29.36 10.66
C MET A 316 14.01 -28.19 10.51
N GLU A 317 12.83 -28.48 9.94
CA GLU A 317 11.73 -27.52 9.85
C GLU A 317 10.98 -27.47 11.19
N VAL A 318 11.02 -26.33 11.86
CA VAL A 318 10.36 -26.10 13.15
C VAL A 318 9.24 -25.07 12.98
N LYS A 319 8.13 -25.32 13.67
CA LYS A 319 7.01 -24.38 13.75
C LYS A 319 7.45 -23.12 14.50
N ARG A 320 7.29 -21.96 13.86
CA ARG A 320 7.46 -20.62 14.44
C ARG A 320 6.10 -20.04 14.80
N ILE A 321 5.95 -19.62 16.04
CA ILE A 321 4.78 -18.89 16.54
C ILE A 321 5.19 -17.43 16.73
N THR A 322 4.41 -16.51 16.19
CA THR A 322 4.68 -15.06 16.29
C THR A 322 3.60 -14.42 17.16
N ARG A 323 3.95 -13.46 18.01
CA ARG A 323 2.99 -12.66 18.79
C ARG A 323 3.37 -11.19 18.81
N PHE A 324 2.40 -10.29 18.78
CA PHE A 324 2.63 -8.87 19.02
C PHE A 324 3.01 -8.64 20.49
N ALA A 325 4.18 -8.06 20.70
CA ALA A 325 4.63 -7.54 21.98
C ALA A 325 4.28 -6.05 22.14
N LEU A 326 4.10 -5.35 21.02
CA LEU A 326 3.65 -3.96 20.94
C LEU A 326 2.76 -3.79 19.71
N LEU A 327 1.69 -3.02 19.87
CA LEU A 327 0.77 -2.63 18.80
C LEU A 327 0.92 -1.13 18.48
N PRO A 328 1.02 -0.72 17.21
CA PRO A 328 1.24 0.68 16.84
C PRO A 328 -0.08 1.45 16.76
N PRO A 329 -0.10 2.77 16.93
CA PRO A 329 -1.27 3.60 16.60
C PRO A 329 -1.73 3.48 15.15
N VAL A 330 -0.80 3.33 14.21
CA VAL A 330 -1.10 3.09 12.79
C VAL A 330 -0.33 1.87 12.31
N LEU A 331 -1.06 0.86 11.86
CA LEU A 331 -0.51 -0.39 11.35
C LEU A 331 -0.54 -0.40 9.82
N TYR A 332 0.64 -0.54 9.21
CA TYR A 332 0.74 -0.87 7.79
C TYR A 332 0.78 -2.39 7.60
N VAL A 333 -0.17 -2.91 6.83
CA VAL A 333 -0.20 -4.31 6.42
C VAL A 333 0.11 -4.41 4.94
N HIS A 334 1.27 -4.95 4.61
CA HIS A 334 1.74 -5.13 3.24
C HIS A 334 1.37 -6.53 2.74
N LEU A 335 0.58 -6.59 1.67
CA LEU A 335 0.25 -7.84 0.99
C LEU A 335 1.33 -8.12 -0.06
N LYS A 336 2.16 -9.16 0.16
CA LYS A 336 3.27 -9.52 -0.75
C LYS A 336 2.74 -10.08 -2.07
N ARG A 337 2.32 -9.16 -2.96
CA ARG A 337 1.70 -9.49 -4.25
C ARG A 337 2.69 -9.83 -5.32
N PHE A 338 3.98 -9.58 -5.13
CA PHE A 338 4.99 -9.87 -6.13
C PHE A 338 5.89 -11.00 -5.68
N MET A 339 6.07 -11.99 -6.54
CA MET A 339 6.95 -13.13 -6.29
C MET A 339 7.80 -13.43 -7.52
N TRP A 340 9.00 -13.94 -7.31
CA TRP A 340 9.80 -14.50 -8.40
C TRP A 340 9.29 -15.89 -8.75
N SER A 341 9.07 -16.17 -10.04
CA SER A 341 8.79 -17.50 -10.53
C SER A 341 10.03 -18.05 -11.23
N GLU A 342 10.58 -19.14 -10.68
CA GLU A 342 11.71 -19.84 -11.30
C GLU A 342 11.30 -20.49 -12.63
N GLU A 343 10.07 -20.97 -12.77
CA GLU A 343 9.59 -21.60 -14.00
C GLU A 343 9.56 -20.61 -15.17
N SER A 344 9.00 -19.42 -14.94
CA SER A 344 8.90 -18.40 -15.98
C SER A 344 10.09 -17.44 -16.02
N GLN A 345 11.07 -17.59 -15.11
CA GLN A 345 12.21 -16.67 -14.92
C GLN A 345 11.81 -15.19 -14.91
N ASN A 346 10.69 -14.87 -14.24
CA ASN A 346 10.09 -13.55 -14.22
C ASN A 346 9.36 -13.27 -12.90
N ARG A 347 9.19 -11.98 -12.57
CA ARG A 347 8.41 -11.54 -11.39
C ARG A 347 6.93 -11.56 -11.72
N LEU A 348 6.17 -12.41 -11.04
CA LEU A 348 4.72 -12.55 -11.17
C LEU A 348 3.99 -11.69 -10.15
N LYS A 349 2.82 -11.17 -10.54
CA LYS A 349 1.89 -10.47 -9.65
C LYS A 349 0.68 -11.34 -9.30
N ILE A 350 0.38 -11.41 -8.01
CA ILE A 350 -0.76 -12.07 -7.41
C ILE A 350 -1.95 -11.10 -7.42
N ASN A 351 -2.81 -11.24 -8.42
CA ASN A 351 -4.06 -10.48 -8.55
C ASN A 351 -5.28 -11.22 -7.98
N ARG A 352 -5.11 -12.42 -7.39
CA ARG A 352 -6.22 -13.17 -6.80
C ARG A 352 -6.90 -12.36 -5.69
N LYS A 353 -8.18 -12.68 -5.46
CA LYS A 353 -8.97 -12.06 -4.40
C LYS A 353 -8.40 -12.43 -3.03
N VAL A 354 -8.14 -11.40 -2.22
CA VAL A 354 -7.80 -11.47 -0.80
C VAL A 354 -8.68 -10.43 -0.11
N THR A 355 -9.73 -10.86 0.58
CA THR A 355 -10.65 -9.94 1.26
C THR A 355 -10.01 -9.39 2.53
N PHE A 356 -10.27 -8.13 2.85
CA PHE A 356 -9.80 -7.50 4.09
C PHE A 356 -10.98 -6.79 4.77
N PRO A 357 -11.08 -6.84 6.10
CA PRO A 357 -12.20 -6.25 6.82
C PRO A 357 -12.03 -4.73 7.00
N MET A 358 -13.13 -3.99 7.19
CA MET A 358 -13.06 -2.58 7.60
C MET A 358 -12.58 -2.43 9.05
N THR A 359 -12.87 -3.40 9.91
CA THR A 359 -12.41 -3.44 11.31
C THR A 359 -11.55 -4.66 11.53
N LEU A 360 -10.38 -4.49 12.14
CA LEU A 360 -9.41 -5.55 12.41
C LEU A 360 -9.18 -5.66 13.91
N ASP A 361 -9.30 -6.87 14.47
CA ASP A 361 -8.96 -7.13 15.88
C ASP A 361 -7.75 -8.07 15.96
N LEU A 362 -6.70 -7.61 16.64
CA LEU A 362 -5.44 -8.33 16.80
C LEU A 362 -5.25 -8.96 18.18
N TYR A 363 -6.26 -8.91 19.06
CA TYR A 363 -6.14 -9.36 20.46
C TYR A 363 -5.57 -10.78 20.58
N GLN A 364 -6.08 -11.71 19.77
CA GLN A 364 -5.66 -13.12 19.81
C GLN A 364 -4.20 -13.34 19.41
N PHE A 365 -3.60 -12.39 18.70
CA PHE A 365 -2.22 -12.44 18.22
C PHE A 365 -1.24 -11.71 19.14
N CYS A 366 -1.71 -11.15 20.26
CA CYS A 366 -0.87 -10.47 21.25
C CYS A 366 -0.24 -11.44 22.25
N THR A 367 0.89 -11.05 22.85
CA THR A 367 1.45 -11.74 24.02
C THR A 367 0.48 -11.62 25.21
N GLU A 368 0.56 -12.54 26.17
CA GLU A 368 -0.27 -12.45 27.38
C GLU A 368 0.02 -11.16 28.18
N THR A 369 1.27 -10.71 28.22
CA THR A 369 1.65 -9.43 28.82
C THR A 369 0.96 -8.26 28.14
N LEU A 370 0.94 -8.23 26.80
CA LEU A 370 0.27 -7.16 26.06
C LEU A 370 -1.25 -7.23 26.25
N LYS A 371 -1.86 -8.42 26.27
CA LYS A 371 -3.29 -8.58 26.56
C LYS A 371 -3.64 -8.03 27.94
N GLN A 372 -2.87 -8.38 28.97
CA GLN A 372 -3.05 -7.83 30.32
C GLN A 372 -2.93 -6.31 30.33
N GLY A 373 -1.95 -5.74 29.61
CA GLY A 373 -1.83 -4.30 29.44
C GLY A 373 -3.06 -3.67 28.79
N ILE A 374 -3.54 -4.23 27.67
CA ILE A 374 -4.76 -3.77 26.99
C ILE A 374 -5.99 -3.83 27.90
N ASP A 375 -6.10 -4.86 28.74
CA ASP A 375 -7.25 -5.07 29.60
C ASP A 375 -7.23 -4.22 30.88
N THR A 376 -6.06 -3.75 31.31
CA THR A 376 -5.88 -3.08 32.63
C THR A 376 -5.37 -1.66 32.55
N ASP A 377 -4.74 -1.27 31.45
CA ASP A 377 -4.13 0.04 31.24
C ASP A 377 -4.77 0.72 30.03
N GLU A 378 -5.58 1.76 30.29
CA GLU A 378 -6.26 2.52 29.24
C GLU A 378 -5.27 3.22 28.29
N ASP A 379 -4.06 3.54 28.75
CA ASP A 379 -3.02 4.20 27.97
C ASP A 379 -2.41 3.27 26.90
N MET A 380 -2.50 1.95 27.12
CA MET A 380 -2.05 0.95 26.15
C MET A 380 -2.98 0.84 24.95
N GLY A 381 -4.24 1.32 25.04
CA GLY A 381 -5.24 1.32 23.96
C GLY A 381 -5.80 -0.07 23.58
N PRO A 382 -6.86 -0.15 22.75
CA PRO A 382 -7.51 -1.42 22.38
C PRO A 382 -6.73 -2.18 21.29
N SER A 383 -6.95 -3.48 21.10
CA SER A 383 -6.36 -4.24 19.98
C SER A 383 -7.08 -4.04 18.63
N THR A 384 -8.12 -3.21 18.60
CA THR A 384 -9.00 -3.01 17.45
C THR A 384 -8.59 -1.83 16.60
N TYR A 385 -8.65 -2.00 15.29
CA TYR A 385 -8.29 -1.02 14.28
C TYR A 385 -9.39 -0.84 13.25
N GLU A 386 -9.40 0.32 12.61
CA GLU A 386 -10.26 0.67 11.48
C GLU A 386 -9.41 0.90 10.22
N LEU A 387 -9.87 0.42 9.07
CA LEU A 387 -9.25 0.70 7.79
C LEU A 387 -9.48 2.17 7.44
N THR A 388 -8.39 2.91 7.26
CA THR A 388 -8.42 4.37 7.02
C THR A 388 -7.71 4.75 5.71
N GLY A 389 -6.89 3.86 5.16
CA GLY A 389 -6.20 4.09 3.91
C GLY A 389 -5.81 2.81 3.19
N ILE A 390 -5.63 2.90 1.87
CA ILE A 390 -5.17 1.79 1.03
C ILE A 390 -4.24 2.35 -0.03
N LEU A 391 -3.00 1.87 -0.06
CA LEU A 391 -2.13 1.99 -1.21
C LEU A 391 -2.47 0.84 -2.18
N ALA A 392 -2.90 1.16 -3.40
CA ALA A 392 -3.33 0.15 -4.36
C ALA A 392 -2.47 0.18 -5.62
N HIS A 393 -2.33 -0.99 -6.27
CA HIS A 393 -1.55 -1.14 -7.49
C HIS A 393 -2.37 -1.78 -8.61
N LYS A 394 -2.45 -1.11 -9.77
CA LYS A 394 -2.98 -1.66 -11.01
C LYS A 394 -1.84 -2.02 -11.96
N GLY A 395 -1.97 -3.13 -12.69
CA GLY A 395 -0.94 -3.59 -13.63
C GLY A 395 -0.56 -5.04 -13.36
N PHE A 396 0.18 -5.64 -14.31
CA PHE A 396 0.44 -7.09 -14.35
C PHE A 396 1.85 -7.49 -13.90
N SER A 397 2.80 -6.55 -13.91
CA SER A 397 4.17 -6.79 -13.46
C SER A 397 4.50 -5.95 -12.24
N ALA A 398 5.65 -6.20 -11.64
CA ALA A 398 6.20 -5.33 -10.61
C ALA A 398 6.94 -4.11 -11.21
N ASP A 399 7.42 -4.23 -12.44
CA ASP A 399 8.23 -3.22 -13.12
C ASP A 399 7.39 -2.22 -13.93
N SER A 400 6.06 -2.40 -13.94
CA SER A 400 5.11 -1.53 -14.62
C SER A 400 3.74 -1.57 -13.95
N GLY A 401 3.00 -0.47 -14.04
CA GLY A 401 1.65 -0.38 -13.51
C GLY A 401 1.30 1.04 -13.09
N HIS A 402 0.42 1.16 -12.12
CA HIS A 402 -0.01 2.45 -11.60
C HIS A 402 -0.38 2.32 -10.13
N TYR A 403 0.22 3.17 -9.30
CA TYR A 403 -0.07 3.25 -7.87
C TYR A 403 -1.03 4.40 -7.61
N VAL A 404 -2.00 4.15 -6.74
CA VAL A 404 -2.95 5.17 -6.26
C VAL A 404 -3.14 4.99 -4.76
N SER A 405 -3.66 6.02 -4.10
CA SER A 405 -4.05 5.90 -2.70
C SER A 405 -5.56 6.12 -2.55
N TYR A 406 -6.17 5.33 -1.67
CA TYR A 406 -7.53 5.52 -1.19
C TYR A 406 -7.44 5.98 0.26
N THR A 407 -8.23 6.97 0.64
CA THR A 407 -8.25 7.47 2.01
C THR A 407 -9.68 7.68 2.48
N ARG A 408 -9.97 7.34 3.73
CA ARG A 408 -11.25 7.61 4.36
C ARG A 408 -11.38 9.10 4.60
N ILE A 409 -12.50 9.68 4.20
CA ILE A 409 -12.74 11.12 4.36
C ILE A 409 -13.06 11.41 5.84
N PRO A 410 -12.30 12.30 6.52
CA PRO A 410 -12.55 12.65 7.92
C PRO A 410 -13.97 13.20 8.14
N GLY A 411 -14.56 12.90 9.30
CA GLY A 411 -15.89 13.41 9.67
C GLY A 411 -17.08 12.74 8.96
N ALA A 412 -16.83 11.80 8.03
CA ALA A 412 -17.87 11.05 7.34
C ALA A 412 -17.74 9.54 7.60
N LYS A 413 -18.86 8.90 7.97
CA LYS A 413 -18.93 7.43 8.00
C LYS A 413 -19.00 6.91 6.57
N ASN A 414 -18.16 5.93 6.25
CA ASN A 414 -18.20 5.19 4.98
C ASN A 414 -18.02 6.02 3.70
N ARG A 415 -17.39 7.21 3.78
CA ARG A 415 -17.00 7.99 2.60
C ARG A 415 -15.49 7.86 2.38
N TRP A 416 -15.12 7.56 1.15
CA TRP A 416 -13.73 7.34 0.74
C TRP A 416 -13.39 8.25 -0.43
N ALA A 417 -12.12 8.58 -0.57
CA ALA A 417 -11.61 9.29 -1.74
C ALA A 417 -10.54 8.45 -2.42
N LEU A 418 -10.60 8.39 -3.74
CA LEU A 418 -9.52 7.92 -4.59
C LEU A 418 -8.64 9.12 -4.98
N LEU A 419 -7.38 9.06 -4.58
CA LEU A 419 -6.33 9.97 -4.98
C LEU A 419 -5.47 9.30 -6.05
N ASN A 420 -5.72 9.71 -7.30
CA ASN A 420 -5.07 9.21 -8.50
C ASN A 420 -4.23 10.32 -9.12
N ASP A 421 -2.96 10.37 -8.71
CA ASP A 421 -2.06 11.47 -9.02
C ASP A 421 -2.70 12.83 -8.68
N ALA A 422 -2.86 13.72 -9.67
CA ALA A 422 -3.42 15.05 -9.52
C ALA A 422 -4.93 15.05 -9.27
N LEU A 423 -5.61 13.93 -9.52
CA LEU A 423 -7.07 13.82 -9.44
C LEU A 423 -7.49 13.24 -8.09
N ALA A 424 -8.45 13.89 -7.45
CA ALA A 424 -9.12 13.41 -6.26
C ALA A 424 -10.62 13.36 -6.53
N HIS A 425 -11.27 12.22 -6.25
CA HIS A 425 -12.72 12.10 -6.32
C HIS A 425 -13.22 11.12 -5.27
N GLU A 426 -14.49 11.27 -4.91
CA GLU A 426 -15.14 10.43 -3.91
C GLU A 426 -15.49 9.08 -4.52
N VAL A 427 -15.37 8.03 -3.70
CA VAL A 427 -15.73 6.66 -4.06
C VAL A 427 -16.53 6.01 -2.93
N SER A 428 -17.37 5.04 -3.29
CA SER A 428 -18.17 4.29 -2.33
C SER A 428 -17.35 3.20 -1.62
N VAL A 429 -17.90 2.65 -0.55
CA VAL A 429 -17.32 1.46 0.11
C VAL A 429 -17.27 0.24 -0.82
N ASP A 430 -18.22 0.11 -1.76
CA ASP A 430 -18.21 -0.98 -2.73
C ASP A 430 -16.97 -0.95 -3.64
N GLU A 431 -16.44 0.25 -3.95
CA GLU A 431 -15.17 0.39 -4.66
C GLU A 431 -13.98 -0.10 -3.82
N ILE A 432 -14.05 0.05 -2.50
CA ILE A 432 -13.02 -0.46 -1.58
C ILE A 432 -13.02 -1.99 -1.57
N ASP A 433 -14.20 -2.62 -1.54
CA ASP A 433 -14.32 -4.08 -1.58
C ASP A 433 -13.76 -4.68 -2.88
N LYS A 434 -13.85 -3.95 -4.00
CA LYS A 434 -13.25 -4.36 -5.29
C LYS A 434 -11.72 -4.42 -5.25
N LEU A 435 -11.07 -3.69 -4.33
CA LEU A 435 -9.61 -3.72 -4.17
C LEU A 435 -9.11 -5.03 -3.57
N ALA A 436 -9.99 -5.91 -3.09
CA ALA A 436 -9.63 -7.28 -2.70
C ALA A 436 -8.96 -8.05 -3.86
N GLY A 437 -9.27 -7.70 -5.11
CA GLY A 437 -8.73 -8.32 -6.31
C GLY A 437 -9.67 -9.37 -6.91
N GLY A 438 -9.14 -10.20 -7.80
CA GLY A 438 -9.92 -11.09 -8.66
C GLY A 438 -10.42 -10.43 -9.95
N SER A 439 -9.92 -9.23 -10.26
CA SER A 439 -10.26 -8.40 -11.42
C SER A 439 -9.02 -7.62 -11.88
N PRO A 440 -8.89 -7.20 -13.16
CA PRO A 440 -7.77 -6.41 -13.70
C PRO A 440 -7.76 -4.94 -13.23
N THR A 441 -8.49 -4.65 -12.15
CA THR A 441 -8.57 -3.34 -11.51
C THR A 441 -7.41 -3.13 -10.55
N PHE A 442 -7.44 -2.02 -9.81
CA PHE A 442 -6.57 -1.82 -8.66
C PHE A 442 -6.76 -2.96 -7.66
N VAL A 443 -5.64 -3.40 -7.08
CA VAL A 443 -5.65 -4.35 -5.95
C VAL A 443 -4.92 -3.72 -4.78
N ALA A 444 -5.45 -3.90 -3.57
CA ALA A 444 -4.85 -3.38 -2.35
C ALA A 444 -3.45 -3.96 -2.17
N TYR A 445 -2.46 -3.10 -1.99
CA TYR A 445 -1.05 -3.47 -1.87
C TYR A 445 -0.52 -3.24 -0.45
N VAL A 446 -0.80 -2.06 0.12
CA VAL A 446 -0.62 -1.78 1.55
C VAL A 446 -1.95 -1.30 2.13
N LEU A 447 -2.42 -1.94 3.18
CA LEU A 447 -3.58 -1.53 3.96
C LEU A 447 -3.11 -0.68 5.14
N VAL A 448 -3.80 0.42 5.41
CA VAL A 448 -3.52 1.33 6.52
C VAL A 448 -4.65 1.22 7.52
N TYR A 449 -4.32 0.66 8.68
CA TYR A 449 -5.23 0.49 9.80
C TYR A 449 -4.87 1.47 10.91
N THR A 450 -5.83 2.29 11.33
CA THR A 450 -5.65 3.20 12.47
C THR A 450 -6.34 2.61 13.69
N ARG A 451 -5.62 2.58 14.81
CA ARG A 451 -6.10 2.03 16.07
C ARG A 451 -7.29 2.84 16.58
N ASN A 452 -8.31 2.17 17.10
CA ASN A 452 -9.43 2.87 17.73
C ASN A 452 -8.96 3.62 18.97
N GLU A 453 -9.39 4.86 19.13
CA GLU A 453 -9.15 5.60 20.36
C GLU A 453 -10.06 5.06 21.47
N THR A 454 -9.56 5.03 22.70
CA THR A 454 -10.38 4.74 23.88
C THR A 454 -11.47 5.81 23.99
N LYS A 455 -12.67 5.42 24.45
CA LYS A 455 -13.89 6.27 24.50
C LYS A 455 -13.79 7.53 25.39
N GLY A 456 -12.60 7.95 25.81
CA GLY A 456 -12.36 9.10 26.70
C GLY A 456 -11.79 10.36 26.06
N CYS A 457 -11.28 10.32 24.82
CA CYS A 457 -10.52 11.45 24.23
C CYS A 457 -11.29 12.32 23.22
N THR A 458 -12.61 12.15 23.06
CA THR A 458 -13.43 13.13 22.33
C THR A 458 -13.93 14.20 23.31
N SER A 459 -13.12 15.23 23.55
CA SER A 459 -13.59 16.48 24.16
C SER A 459 -12.97 17.70 23.49
#